data_AF-B3SFN6-F1
#
_entry.id   AF-B3SFN6-F1
#
_cell.length_a   1.000
_cell.length_b   1.000
_cell.length_c   1.000
_cell.angle_alpha   90.00
_cell.angle_beta   90.00
_cell.angle_gamma   90.00
#
_symmetry.space_group_name_H-M   'P 1'
#
loop_
_entity.id
_entity.type
_entity.pdbx_description
1 polymer ?
#
loop_
_entity_poly.entity_id
_entity_poly.type
_entity_poly.pdbx_seq_one_letter_code
_entity_poly.pdbx_strand_id
1 'polypeptide(L)'
;TSKFLNENSTWNKQVNNIKFKTARVKDYSNFLAISVENLTTFTSPTWLKQKLRQSGLTPSNNLLDFQNYILLETGYPFELYDLNKIKNKVEDTTFSLKLEKATSNETFYASNNLTYQLNDSILILKANDLSLAIGGIIPHKEFCYTDETKSLLIESSIFNSTKIRQQSRILGLRTDRSARYEKSLKSDSLIESVYQLISLLKTTNPNLICKLHTSFNGEFQKLATIDLHHKTINEILGPIKGYAKSKSKYITPAMVNNYLMRLKFNNTFDDSELMWEVEIPNSRSDDITRQIDLIEEIGRLHGFNNFLTRLPNIKKVGIQDESYQIRKKLTSCLLNAWF
;
A
#
# COMPACT_ATOMS: atom_id res chain seq x y z
N THR A 1 -3.91 -9.21 -16.44
CA THR A 1 -4.07 -10.40 -15.57
C THR A 1 -3.68 -11.62 -16.38
N SER A 2 -2.67 -12.38 -15.94
CA SER A 2 -2.21 -13.57 -16.66
C SER A 2 -3.33 -14.62 -16.67
N LYS A 3 -3.66 -15.16 -17.86
CA LYS A 3 -4.71 -16.17 -18.09
C LYS A 3 -4.55 -17.46 -17.26
N PHE A 4 -3.40 -17.68 -16.61
CA PHE A 4 -3.09 -18.86 -15.81
C PHE A 4 -3.73 -18.91 -14.40
N LEU A 5 -4.43 -17.85 -13.96
CA LEU A 5 -5.02 -17.75 -12.62
C LEU A 5 -6.53 -18.07 -12.53
N ASN A 6 -7.17 -18.41 -13.67
CA ASN A 6 -8.64 -18.51 -13.74
C ASN A 6 -9.22 -19.94 -13.60
N GLU A 7 -8.39 -20.97 -13.40
CA GLU A 7 -8.90 -22.33 -13.29
C GLU A 7 -9.06 -22.74 -11.82
N ASN A 8 -10.32 -22.74 -11.39
CA ASN A 8 -10.93 -23.61 -10.39
C ASN A 8 -10.10 -23.91 -9.14
N SER A 9 -10.37 -23.19 -8.04
CA SER A 9 -10.10 -23.76 -6.72
C SER A 9 -11.24 -23.48 -5.74
N THR A 10 -11.71 -24.55 -5.11
CA THR A 10 -12.70 -24.61 -4.02
C THR A 10 -12.33 -23.78 -2.78
N TRP A 11 -11.11 -23.26 -2.75
CA TRP A 11 -10.52 -22.44 -1.69
C TRP A 11 -11.19 -21.08 -1.52
N ASN A 12 -11.74 -20.47 -2.58
CA ASN A 12 -12.51 -19.22 -2.50
C ASN A 12 -13.65 -19.29 -1.48
N LYS A 13 -14.32 -20.44 -1.37
CA LYS A 13 -15.43 -20.63 -0.43
C LYS A 13 -14.94 -20.86 1.02
N GLN A 14 -13.77 -21.44 1.21
CA GLN A 14 -13.25 -21.76 2.55
C GLN A 14 -12.67 -20.55 3.28
N VAL A 15 -12.01 -19.59 2.60
CA VAL A 15 -11.51 -18.36 3.25
C VAL A 15 -12.62 -17.33 3.43
N ASN A 16 -13.60 -17.27 2.50
CA ASN A 16 -14.77 -16.41 2.66
C ASN A 16 -15.68 -16.84 3.82
N ASN A 17 -15.66 -18.12 4.21
CA ASN A 17 -16.41 -18.65 5.36
C ASN A 17 -15.68 -18.49 6.70
N ILE A 18 -14.52 -17.83 6.73
CA ILE A 18 -13.79 -17.63 7.97
C ILE A 18 -14.51 -16.59 8.84
N LYS A 19 -14.90 -17.01 10.05
CA LYS A 19 -15.38 -16.08 11.08
C LYS A 19 -14.20 -15.33 11.68
N PHE A 20 -14.05 -14.07 11.27
CA PHE A 20 -13.04 -13.17 11.82
C PHE A 20 -13.39 -12.77 13.25
N LYS A 21 -12.44 -12.90 14.18
CA LYS A 21 -12.58 -12.28 15.51
C LYS A 21 -12.27 -10.79 15.37
N THR A 22 -13.20 -9.94 15.80
CA THR A 22 -13.05 -8.48 15.82
C THR A 22 -12.55 -8.03 17.20
N ALA A 23 -11.43 -7.32 17.24
CA ALA A 23 -10.89 -6.70 18.44
C ALA A 23 -10.08 -5.48 18.02
N ARG A 24 -10.45 -4.27 18.42
CA ARG A 24 -9.81 -3.05 17.91
C ARG A 24 -8.38 -2.93 18.42
N VAL A 25 -7.40 -3.34 17.62
CA VAL A 25 -5.96 -3.15 17.91
C VAL A 25 -5.45 -1.91 17.17
N LYS A 26 -4.68 -1.06 17.85
CA LYS A 26 -4.19 0.21 17.28
C LYS A 26 -3.01 0.03 16.31
N ASP A 27 -2.26 -1.06 16.45
CA ASP A 27 -0.98 -1.25 15.77
C ASP A 27 -1.11 -2.04 14.45
N TYR A 28 -2.20 -2.79 14.25
CA TYR A 28 -2.52 -3.52 13.02
C TYR A 28 -4.04 -3.67 12.85
N SER A 29 -4.51 -3.75 11.60
CA SER A 29 -5.93 -3.94 11.28
C SER A 29 -6.26 -5.36 10.84
N ASN A 30 -5.30 -6.10 10.29
CA ASN A 30 -5.52 -7.46 9.80
C ASN A 30 -4.31 -8.32 10.13
N PHE A 31 -4.57 -9.57 10.51
CA PHE A 31 -3.55 -10.60 10.71
C PHE A 31 -4.11 -11.95 10.28
N LEU A 32 -3.45 -12.56 9.31
CA LEU A 32 -3.81 -13.85 8.73
C LEU A 32 -2.57 -14.74 8.70
N ALA A 33 -2.73 -15.96 9.22
CA ALA A 33 -1.69 -16.96 9.22
C ALA A 33 -2.20 -18.26 8.59
N ILE A 34 -1.52 -18.71 7.54
CA ILE A 34 -1.85 -19.92 6.79
C ILE A 34 -0.62 -20.81 6.75
N SER A 35 -0.77 -22.09 7.09
CA SER A 35 0.27 -23.06 6.79
C SER A 35 0.09 -23.66 5.41
N VAL A 36 1.22 -23.93 4.77
CA VAL A 36 1.30 -24.64 3.50
C VAL A 36 2.25 -25.82 3.70
N GLU A 37 1.77 -27.03 3.47
CA GLU A 37 2.50 -28.29 3.62
C GLU A 37 2.67 -28.98 2.25
N ASN A 38 3.58 -29.96 2.18
CA ASN A 38 3.97 -30.70 0.97
C ASN A 38 4.72 -29.85 -0.07
N LEU A 39 5.58 -28.94 0.38
CA LEU A 39 6.54 -28.28 -0.51
C LEU A 39 7.64 -29.27 -0.89
N THR A 40 7.88 -29.38 -2.19
CA THR A 40 8.91 -30.26 -2.78
C THR A 40 9.98 -29.48 -3.54
N THR A 41 9.64 -28.30 -4.06
CA THR A 41 10.58 -27.46 -4.82
C THR A 41 10.31 -25.97 -4.63
N PHE A 42 11.38 -25.18 -4.66
CA PHE A 42 11.33 -23.71 -4.65
C PHE A 42 11.77 -23.09 -5.97
N THR A 43 11.98 -23.92 -6.99
CA THR A 43 12.51 -23.46 -8.27
C THR A 43 11.50 -22.57 -8.97
N SER A 44 11.89 -21.32 -9.18
CA SER A 44 11.01 -20.32 -9.77
C SER A 44 10.83 -20.59 -11.28
N PRO A 45 9.59 -20.61 -11.80
CA PRO A 45 9.34 -20.80 -13.22
C PRO A 45 10.05 -19.76 -14.09
N THR A 46 10.42 -20.12 -15.32
CA THR A 46 11.13 -19.23 -16.24
C THR A 46 10.41 -17.91 -16.47
N TRP A 47 9.08 -17.95 -16.62
CA TRP A 47 8.26 -16.75 -16.83
C TRP A 47 8.30 -15.81 -15.62
N LEU A 48 8.32 -16.34 -14.39
CA LEU A 48 8.39 -15.56 -13.16
C LEU A 48 9.75 -14.87 -13.08
N LYS A 49 10.84 -15.62 -13.32
CA LYS A 49 12.20 -15.07 -13.37
C LYS A 49 12.34 -13.95 -14.40
N GLN A 50 11.71 -14.08 -15.57
CA GLN A 50 11.70 -13.04 -16.59
C GLN A 50 10.96 -11.78 -16.12
N LYS A 51 9.81 -11.92 -15.45
CA LYS A 51 9.06 -10.79 -14.88
C LYS A 51 9.83 -10.04 -13.80
N LEU A 52 10.54 -10.75 -12.93
CA LEU A 52 11.41 -10.15 -11.93
C LEU A 52 12.55 -9.36 -12.57
N ARG A 53 13.25 -9.93 -13.57
CA ARG A 53 14.32 -9.23 -14.30
C ARG A 53 13.83 -7.96 -15.00
N GLN A 54 12.66 -8.03 -15.65
CA GLN A 54 12.03 -6.86 -16.28
C GLN A 54 11.66 -5.77 -15.26
N SER A 55 11.49 -6.14 -13.99
CA SER A 55 11.20 -5.23 -12.88
C SER A 55 12.48 -4.77 -12.14
N GLY A 56 13.67 -5.10 -12.66
CA GLY A 56 14.95 -4.71 -12.07
C GLY A 56 15.44 -5.59 -10.92
N LEU A 57 14.82 -6.75 -10.69
CA LEU A 57 15.22 -7.70 -9.63
C LEU A 57 15.99 -8.89 -10.21
N THR A 58 17.08 -9.27 -9.54
CA THR A 58 17.82 -10.50 -9.85
C THR A 58 17.12 -11.70 -9.20
N PRO A 59 16.62 -12.68 -9.98
CA PRO A 59 15.93 -13.83 -9.41
C PRO A 59 16.87 -14.71 -8.60
N SER A 60 16.46 -15.09 -7.39
CA SER A 60 17.19 -15.98 -6.49
C SER A 60 16.92 -17.46 -6.75
N ASN A 61 15.91 -17.78 -7.58
CA ASN A 61 15.47 -19.15 -7.88
C ASN A 61 15.03 -19.94 -6.63
N ASN A 62 14.45 -19.26 -5.64
CA ASN A 62 13.87 -19.83 -4.43
C ASN A 62 12.55 -19.11 -4.04
N LEU A 63 12.04 -19.35 -2.84
CA LEU A 63 10.79 -18.73 -2.36
C LEU A 63 10.79 -17.20 -2.35
N LEU A 64 11.96 -16.55 -2.26
CA LEU A 64 12.07 -15.09 -2.32
C LEU A 64 11.55 -14.54 -3.65
N ASP A 65 11.72 -15.27 -4.74
CA ASP A 65 11.19 -14.88 -6.05
C ASP A 65 9.66 -14.84 -6.04
N PHE A 66 9.01 -15.78 -5.35
CA PHE A 66 7.55 -15.82 -5.19
C PHE A 66 7.07 -14.67 -4.32
N GLN A 67 7.75 -14.40 -3.19
CA GLN A 67 7.46 -13.25 -2.32
C GLN A 67 7.61 -11.92 -3.07
N ASN A 68 8.70 -11.75 -3.81
CA ASN A 68 8.96 -10.54 -4.58
C ASN A 68 7.95 -10.36 -5.72
N TYR A 69 7.64 -11.44 -6.45
CA TYR A 69 6.69 -11.39 -7.55
C TYR A 69 5.29 -10.98 -7.05
N ILE A 70 4.78 -11.63 -6.00
CA ILE A 70 3.45 -11.30 -5.49
C ILE A 70 3.40 -9.88 -4.90
N LEU A 71 4.48 -9.44 -4.27
CA LEU A 71 4.60 -8.07 -3.77
C LEU A 71 4.53 -7.05 -4.92
N LEU A 72 5.17 -7.34 -6.06
CA LEU A 72 5.13 -6.46 -7.24
C LEU A 72 3.77 -6.51 -7.94
N GLU A 73 3.13 -7.68 -8.01
CA GLU A 73 1.85 -7.86 -8.67
C GLU A 73 0.70 -7.23 -7.88
N THR A 74 0.70 -7.40 -6.57
CA THR A 74 -0.44 -7.04 -5.71
C THR A 74 -0.18 -5.83 -4.81
N GLY A 75 1.09 -5.50 -4.55
CA GLY A 75 1.48 -4.49 -3.57
C GLY A 75 1.51 -4.99 -2.12
N TYR A 76 1.07 -6.23 -1.84
CA TYR A 76 1.01 -6.78 -0.50
C TYR A 76 2.26 -7.59 -0.14
N PRO A 77 2.92 -7.26 0.98
CA PRO A 77 4.04 -8.05 1.48
C PRO A 77 3.55 -9.27 2.26
N PHE A 78 4.24 -10.40 2.04
CA PHE A 78 4.04 -11.65 2.77
C PHE A 78 5.36 -12.10 3.37
N GLU A 79 5.30 -12.64 4.59
CA GLU A 79 6.45 -13.28 5.21
C GLU A 79 6.27 -14.79 5.25
N LEU A 80 7.35 -15.52 4.97
CA LEU A 80 7.36 -16.97 4.94
C LEU A 80 8.32 -17.47 6.00
N TYR A 81 7.82 -18.31 6.91
CA TYR A 81 8.63 -18.94 7.95
C TYR A 81 8.66 -20.45 7.75
N ASP A 82 9.74 -21.11 8.16
CA ASP A 82 9.80 -22.57 8.23
C ASP A 82 8.92 -23.08 9.38
N LEU A 83 7.81 -23.73 9.04
CA LEU A 83 6.85 -24.18 10.04
C LEU A 83 7.41 -25.31 10.92
N ASN A 84 8.28 -26.16 10.39
CA ASN A 84 8.87 -27.24 11.16
C ASN A 84 9.85 -26.70 12.20
N LYS A 85 10.65 -25.68 11.86
CA LYS A 85 11.53 -25.02 12.85
C LYS A 85 10.74 -24.38 13.99
N ILE A 86 9.60 -23.76 13.69
CA ILE A 86 8.72 -23.20 14.72
C ILE A 86 8.18 -24.32 15.63
N LYS A 87 7.60 -25.38 15.05
CA LYS A 87 7.05 -26.52 15.81
C LYS A 87 8.10 -27.18 16.70
N ASN A 88 9.31 -27.40 16.16
CA ASN A 88 10.41 -28.00 16.90
C ASN A 88 10.85 -27.14 18.09
N LYS A 89 10.85 -25.80 17.92
CA LYS A 89 11.28 -24.88 18.97
C LYS A 89 10.22 -24.65 20.04
N VAL A 90 8.95 -24.69 19.66
CA VAL A 90 7.81 -24.63 20.60
C VAL A 90 7.59 -25.98 21.29
N GLU A 91 8.16 -27.07 20.77
CA GLU A 91 7.97 -28.46 21.24
C GLU A 91 6.51 -28.93 21.21
N ASP A 92 5.70 -28.35 20.32
CA ASP A 92 4.28 -28.69 20.14
C ASP A 92 3.90 -28.66 18.64
N THR A 93 2.96 -29.52 18.28
CA THR A 93 2.32 -29.54 16.95
C THR A 93 1.37 -28.36 16.76
N THR A 94 0.88 -27.78 17.86
CA THR A 94 -0.05 -26.66 17.90
C THR A 94 0.49 -25.51 18.73
N PHE A 95 0.29 -24.28 18.26
CA PHE A 95 0.73 -23.09 18.98
C PHE A 95 -0.17 -21.90 18.66
N SER A 96 -0.19 -20.92 19.56
CA SER A 96 -0.93 -19.68 19.38
C SER A 96 -0.06 -18.62 18.71
N LEU A 97 -0.61 -17.92 17.71
CA LEU A 97 0.06 -16.77 17.10
C LEU A 97 -0.53 -15.48 17.64
N LYS A 98 0.32 -14.58 18.11
CA LYS A 98 -0.07 -13.26 18.63
C LYS A 98 0.89 -12.17 18.17
N LEU A 99 0.33 -11.02 17.83
CA LEU A 99 1.07 -9.78 17.67
C LEU A 99 0.96 -9.00 18.99
N GLU A 100 2.08 -8.83 19.67
CA GLU A 100 2.14 -8.10 20.94
C GLU A 100 3.39 -7.22 21.01
N LYS A 101 3.41 -6.32 21.98
CA LYS A 101 4.59 -5.49 22.23
C LYS A 101 5.73 -6.33 22.79
N ALA A 102 6.95 -6.00 22.39
CA ALA A 102 8.15 -6.62 22.92
C ALA A 102 8.25 -6.41 24.43
N THR A 103 8.94 -7.33 25.08
CA THR A 103 9.41 -7.07 26.44
C THR A 103 10.55 -6.06 26.42
N SER A 104 10.67 -5.23 27.46
CA SER A 104 11.73 -4.20 27.51
C SER A 104 13.10 -4.87 27.62
N ASN A 105 14.06 -4.44 26.78
CA ASN A 105 15.40 -5.00 26.63
C ASN A 105 15.41 -6.46 26.14
N GLU A 106 14.40 -6.88 25.37
CA GLU A 106 14.39 -8.17 24.69
C GLU A 106 15.42 -8.16 23.55
N THR A 107 16.30 -9.16 23.53
CA THR A 107 17.30 -9.30 22.46
C THR A 107 16.73 -10.11 21.30
N PHE A 108 16.77 -9.57 20.09
CA PHE A 108 16.22 -10.20 18.88
C PHE A 108 17.28 -10.43 17.81
N TYR A 109 17.44 -11.67 17.34
CA TYR A 109 18.39 -12.03 16.29
C TYR A 109 17.71 -12.06 14.91
N ALA A 110 17.92 -11.00 14.13
CA ALA A 110 17.23 -10.83 12.86
C ALA A 110 17.91 -11.58 11.70
N SER A 111 17.16 -11.82 10.63
CA SER A 111 17.61 -12.54 9.44
C SER A 111 18.77 -11.87 8.69
N ASN A 112 19.03 -10.57 8.92
CA ASN A 112 20.18 -9.85 8.39
C ASN A 112 21.48 -10.08 9.18
N ASN A 113 21.50 -11.05 10.10
CA ASN A 113 22.63 -11.37 10.99
C ASN A 113 23.00 -10.27 11.99
N LEU A 114 22.10 -9.31 12.24
CA LEU A 114 22.26 -8.31 13.28
C LEU A 114 21.35 -8.60 14.47
N THR A 115 21.77 -8.12 15.63
CA THR A 115 21.02 -8.21 16.87
C THR A 115 20.42 -6.86 17.21
N TYR A 116 19.14 -6.86 17.56
CA TYR A 116 18.40 -5.66 17.94
C TYR A 116 17.94 -5.76 19.39
N GLN A 117 18.09 -4.66 20.13
CA GLN A 117 17.50 -4.50 21.46
C GLN A 117 16.11 -3.91 21.31
N LEU A 118 15.10 -4.66 21.75
CA LEU A 118 13.70 -4.27 21.59
C LEU A 118 13.18 -3.62 22.88
N ASN A 119 12.21 -2.73 22.72
CA ASN A 119 11.49 -2.10 23.83
C ASN A 119 9.98 -2.27 23.64
N ASP A 120 9.20 -1.87 24.65
CA ASP A 120 7.74 -1.98 24.68
C ASP A 120 6.97 -1.16 23.62
N SER A 121 7.68 -0.45 22.74
CA SER A 121 7.11 0.21 21.57
C SER A 121 7.20 -0.61 20.29
N ILE A 122 8.03 -1.66 20.27
CA ILE A 122 8.19 -2.57 19.13
C ILE A 122 7.12 -3.67 19.20
N LEU A 123 6.44 -3.88 18.09
CA LEU A 123 5.48 -4.96 17.88
C LEU A 123 6.21 -6.19 17.35
N ILE A 124 6.01 -7.35 18.00
CA ILE A 124 6.60 -8.63 17.65
C ILE A 124 5.48 -9.63 17.32
N LEU A 125 5.71 -10.44 16.30
CA LEU A 125 4.93 -11.66 16.07
C LEU A 125 5.52 -12.80 16.91
N LYS A 126 4.72 -13.40 17.78
CA LYS A 126 5.11 -14.55 18.60
C LYS A 126 4.30 -15.79 18.29
N ALA A 127 4.95 -16.95 18.38
CA ALA A 127 4.32 -18.25 18.56
C ALA A 127 4.45 -18.65 20.03
N ASN A 128 3.34 -18.65 20.78
CA ASN A 128 3.37 -18.68 22.25
C ASN A 128 4.29 -17.55 22.78
N ASP A 129 5.40 -17.88 23.44
CA ASP A 129 6.38 -16.90 23.93
C ASP A 129 7.59 -16.74 23.01
N LEU A 130 7.64 -17.46 21.89
CA LEU A 130 8.75 -17.47 20.94
C LEU A 130 8.61 -16.34 19.91
N SER A 131 9.57 -15.41 19.88
CA SER A 131 9.61 -14.29 18.95
C SER A 131 9.99 -14.72 17.53
N LEU A 132 9.04 -14.61 16.59
CA LEU A 132 9.19 -15.02 15.20
C LEU A 132 9.66 -13.89 14.28
N ALA A 133 9.19 -12.66 14.51
CA ALA A 133 9.51 -11.51 13.68
C ALA A 133 9.25 -10.18 14.39
N ILE A 134 9.97 -9.14 13.97
CA ILE A 134 9.57 -7.76 14.21
C ILE A 134 8.47 -7.42 13.20
N GLY A 135 7.28 -7.10 13.70
CA GLY A 135 6.06 -6.96 12.91
C GLY A 135 6.23 -6.00 11.75
N GLY A 136 6.07 -6.52 10.53
CA GLY A 136 6.14 -5.75 9.29
C GLY A 136 7.54 -5.26 8.89
N ILE A 137 8.61 -5.68 9.57
CA ILE A 137 9.97 -5.23 9.29
C ILE A 137 10.88 -6.39 8.87
N ILE A 138 11.13 -7.36 9.75
CA ILE A 138 12.13 -8.41 9.52
C ILE A 138 11.85 -9.69 10.34
N PRO A 139 12.02 -10.89 9.76
CA PRO A 139 11.88 -12.14 10.49
C PRO A 139 13.10 -12.46 11.35
N HIS A 140 12.91 -13.31 12.35
CA HIS A 140 13.98 -13.88 13.16
C HIS A 140 14.77 -14.89 12.32
N LYS A 141 16.10 -14.91 12.49
CA LYS A 141 17.00 -15.73 11.67
C LYS A 141 16.70 -17.22 11.76
N GLU A 142 16.38 -17.70 12.96
CA GLU A 142 16.16 -19.13 13.23
C GLU A 142 14.96 -19.72 12.46
N PHE A 143 13.92 -18.92 12.18
CA PHE A 143 12.69 -19.38 11.53
C PHE A 143 12.63 -19.08 10.03
N CYS A 144 13.72 -18.58 9.45
CA CYS A 144 13.83 -18.42 8.01
C CYS A 144 13.80 -19.79 7.31
N TYR A 145 13.12 -19.86 6.16
CA TYR A 145 13.12 -21.04 5.31
C TYR A 145 14.51 -21.32 4.73
N THR A 146 14.71 -22.57 4.32
CA THR A 146 15.93 -23.11 3.71
C THR A 146 15.54 -24.05 2.59
N ASP A 147 16.50 -24.56 1.83
CA ASP A 147 16.25 -25.51 0.75
C ASP A 147 15.66 -26.86 1.24
N GLU A 148 15.76 -27.14 2.55
CA GLU A 148 15.21 -28.33 3.19
C GLU A 148 13.76 -28.16 3.69
N THR A 149 13.22 -26.94 3.65
CA THR A 149 11.91 -26.64 4.21
C THR A 149 10.81 -27.41 3.46
N LYS A 150 9.89 -28.06 4.18
CA LYS A 150 8.78 -28.83 3.58
C LYS A 150 7.41 -28.24 3.87
N SER A 151 7.36 -27.31 4.81
CA SER A 151 6.16 -26.65 5.28
C SER A 151 6.46 -25.20 5.64
N LEU A 152 5.56 -24.31 5.25
CA LEU A 152 5.66 -22.88 5.51
C LEU A 152 4.54 -22.42 6.42
N LEU A 153 4.83 -21.43 7.24
CA LEU A 153 3.84 -20.52 7.80
C LEU A 153 3.89 -19.23 6.99
N ILE A 154 2.78 -18.85 6.39
CA ILE A 154 2.61 -17.62 5.62
C ILE A 154 1.92 -16.59 6.51
N GLU A 155 2.59 -15.49 6.78
CA GLU A 155 2.03 -14.33 7.47
C GLU A 155 1.57 -13.29 6.47
N SER A 156 0.31 -12.87 6.62
CA SER A 156 -0.30 -11.79 5.84
C SER A 156 -0.94 -10.79 6.80
N SER A 157 -0.36 -9.60 6.90
CA SER A 157 -0.75 -8.61 7.91
C SER A 157 -0.90 -7.24 7.30
N ILE A 158 -1.77 -6.40 7.88
CA ILE A 158 -1.86 -4.97 7.58
C ILE A 158 -1.51 -4.19 8.85
N PHE A 159 -0.32 -3.63 8.87
CA PHE A 159 0.18 -2.84 10.01
C PHE A 159 -0.14 -1.37 9.84
N ASN A 160 -0.26 -0.66 10.97
CA ASN A 160 -0.38 0.78 10.98
C ASN A 160 0.91 1.43 10.42
N SER A 161 0.77 2.24 9.37
CA SER A 161 1.90 2.87 8.66
C SER A 161 2.76 3.77 9.56
N THR A 162 2.12 4.52 10.47
CA THR A 162 2.81 5.39 11.42
C THR A 162 3.63 4.56 12.43
N LYS A 163 3.06 3.45 12.91
CA LYS A 163 3.75 2.54 13.83
C LYS A 163 4.93 1.84 13.17
N ILE A 164 4.80 1.36 11.94
CA ILE A 164 5.94 0.80 11.20
C ILE A 164 7.04 1.84 11.04
N ARG A 165 6.71 3.07 10.61
CA ARG A 165 7.69 4.16 10.46
C ARG A 165 8.42 4.48 11.78
N GLN A 166 7.69 4.49 12.90
CA GLN A 166 8.26 4.73 14.24
C GLN A 166 9.23 3.60 14.61
N GLN A 167 8.81 2.34 14.49
CA GLN A 167 9.64 1.18 14.80
C GLN A 167 10.89 1.11 13.93
N SER A 168 10.77 1.31 12.61
CA SER A 168 11.90 1.35 11.69
C SER A 168 12.93 2.42 12.06
N ARG A 169 12.49 3.58 12.56
CA ARG A 169 13.39 4.65 13.03
C ARG A 169 14.07 4.29 14.35
N ILE A 170 13.33 3.73 15.31
CA ILE A 170 13.87 3.29 16.60
C ILE A 170 14.95 2.22 16.40
N LEU A 171 14.71 1.27 15.50
CA LEU A 171 15.63 0.18 15.20
C LEU A 171 16.76 0.57 14.24
N GLY A 172 16.69 1.76 13.62
CA GLY A 172 17.59 2.14 12.54
C GLY A 172 17.51 1.20 11.31
N LEU A 173 16.37 0.53 11.11
CA LEU A 173 16.17 -0.50 10.10
C LEU A 173 14.93 -0.22 9.24
N ARG A 174 15.17 0.04 7.96
CA ARG A 174 14.12 0.18 6.95
C ARG A 174 14.34 -0.85 5.84
N THR A 175 13.42 -1.80 5.74
CA THR A 175 13.39 -2.86 4.71
C THR A 175 12.38 -2.52 3.61
N ASP A 176 12.46 -3.20 2.46
CA ASP A 176 11.46 -3.06 1.39
C ASP A 176 10.05 -3.37 1.88
N ARG A 177 9.92 -4.38 2.75
CA ARG A 177 8.66 -4.74 3.43
C ARG A 177 8.13 -3.57 4.27
N SER A 178 8.96 -3.00 5.13
CA SER A 178 8.55 -1.86 5.98
C SER A 178 8.19 -0.62 5.15
N ALA A 179 8.94 -0.34 4.08
CA ALA A 179 8.69 0.80 3.19
C ALA A 179 7.35 0.71 2.46
N ARG A 180 6.82 -0.50 2.25
CA ARG A 180 5.48 -0.71 1.70
C ARG A 180 4.41 -0.41 2.73
N TYR A 181 4.56 -0.92 3.96
CA TYR A 181 3.63 -0.61 5.04
C TYR A 181 3.60 0.88 5.43
N GLU A 182 4.73 1.59 5.33
CA GLU A 182 4.80 3.05 5.54
C GLU A 182 3.87 3.85 4.61
N LYS A 183 3.43 3.26 3.48
CA LYS A 183 2.53 3.88 2.51
C LYS A 183 1.04 3.54 2.73
N SER A 184 0.68 2.99 3.89
CA SER A 184 -0.70 2.66 4.28
C SER A 184 -1.39 1.66 3.34
N LEU A 185 -1.11 0.37 3.52
CA LEU A 185 -1.82 -0.69 2.79
C LEU A 185 -3.26 -0.84 3.32
N LYS A 186 -4.20 -1.07 2.40
CA LYS A 186 -5.62 -1.30 2.71
C LYS A 186 -5.91 -2.80 2.75
N SER A 187 -6.99 -3.21 3.40
CA SER A 187 -7.30 -4.64 3.59
C SER A 187 -8.09 -5.27 2.43
N ASP A 188 -8.64 -4.47 1.51
CA ASP A 188 -9.69 -4.91 0.58
C ASP A 188 -9.27 -6.11 -0.29
N SER A 189 -8.02 -6.12 -0.76
CA SER A 189 -7.50 -7.17 -1.64
C SER A 189 -6.46 -8.06 -0.96
N LEU A 190 -6.33 -8.00 0.38
CA LEU A 190 -5.37 -8.84 1.11
C LEU A 190 -5.67 -10.33 0.88
N ILE A 191 -6.93 -10.73 1.06
CA ILE A 191 -7.36 -12.13 0.91
C ILE A 191 -7.15 -12.60 -0.53
N GLU A 192 -7.49 -11.78 -1.52
CA GLU A 192 -7.25 -12.07 -2.94
C GLU A 192 -5.75 -12.28 -3.24
N SER A 193 -4.89 -11.46 -2.62
CA SER A 193 -3.44 -11.53 -2.78
C SER A 193 -2.86 -12.79 -2.14
N VAL A 194 -3.40 -13.22 -1.00
CA VAL A 194 -3.07 -14.51 -0.37
C VAL A 194 -3.39 -15.67 -1.31
N TYR A 195 -4.56 -15.64 -1.93
CA TYR A 195 -4.95 -16.65 -2.91
C TYR A 195 -4.02 -16.69 -4.10
N GLN A 196 -3.64 -15.52 -4.62
CA GLN A 196 -2.69 -15.42 -5.72
C GLN A 196 -1.33 -16.01 -5.32
N LEU A 197 -0.84 -15.75 -4.10
CA LEU A 197 0.40 -16.37 -3.59
C LEU A 197 0.29 -17.90 -3.53
N ILE A 198 -0.80 -18.43 -2.95
CA ILE A 198 -1.00 -19.88 -2.86
C ILE A 198 -1.12 -20.51 -4.25
N SER A 199 -1.85 -19.88 -5.16
CA SER A 199 -1.98 -20.32 -6.55
C SER A 199 -0.61 -20.32 -7.25
N LEU A 200 0.19 -19.27 -7.03
CA LEU A 200 1.55 -19.15 -7.56
C LEU A 200 2.45 -20.28 -7.06
N LEU A 201 2.44 -20.57 -5.75
CA LEU A 201 3.18 -21.70 -5.17
C LEU A 201 2.72 -23.05 -5.75
N LYS A 202 1.41 -23.21 -5.99
CA LYS A 202 0.85 -24.42 -6.59
C LYS A 202 1.32 -24.69 -8.03
N THR A 203 1.73 -23.66 -8.77
CA THR A 203 2.27 -23.85 -10.13
C THR A 203 3.52 -24.73 -10.16
N THR A 204 4.30 -24.74 -9.07
CA THR A 204 5.50 -25.57 -8.92
C THR A 204 5.29 -26.75 -7.98
N ASN A 205 4.29 -26.65 -7.10
CA ASN A 205 3.93 -27.67 -6.11
C ASN A 205 2.43 -27.99 -6.21
N PRO A 206 1.96 -28.85 -7.14
CA PRO A 206 0.53 -29.05 -7.36
C PRO A 206 -0.21 -29.67 -6.17
N ASN A 207 0.48 -30.42 -5.32
CA ASN A 207 -0.09 -31.18 -4.20
C ASN A 207 -0.03 -30.45 -2.84
N LEU A 208 0.05 -29.11 -2.86
CA LEU A 208 0.10 -28.33 -1.62
C LEU A 208 -1.18 -28.46 -0.80
N ILE A 209 -0.99 -28.76 0.48
CA ILE A 209 -2.06 -28.74 1.48
C ILE A 209 -1.97 -27.40 2.19
N CYS A 210 -3.06 -26.64 2.20
CA CYS A 210 -3.13 -25.37 2.93
C CYS A 210 -3.99 -25.57 4.18
N LYS A 211 -3.65 -24.94 5.31
CA LYS A 211 -4.50 -24.91 6.50
C LYS A 211 -4.49 -23.50 7.08
N LEU A 212 -5.67 -22.95 7.30
CA LEU A 212 -5.82 -21.66 7.97
C LEU A 212 -5.66 -21.85 9.49
N HIS A 213 -4.81 -21.05 10.12
CA HIS A 213 -4.61 -21.10 11.58
C HIS A 213 -5.25 -19.93 12.31
N THR A 214 -5.07 -18.72 11.80
CA THR A 214 -5.53 -17.51 12.48
C THR A 214 -6.04 -16.52 11.46
N SER A 215 -7.14 -15.87 11.81
CA SER A 215 -7.67 -14.76 11.04
C SER A 215 -8.17 -13.68 12.00
N PHE A 216 -7.81 -12.47 11.66
CA PHE A 216 -8.21 -11.27 12.36
C PHE A 216 -8.48 -10.21 11.30
N ASN A 217 -9.70 -9.68 11.28
CA ASN A 217 -10.07 -8.52 10.47
C ASN A 217 -10.60 -7.43 11.40
N GLY A 218 -10.11 -6.21 11.17
CA GLY A 218 -10.78 -5.00 11.63
C GLY A 218 -12.13 -4.84 10.93
N GLU A 219 -12.97 -3.97 11.49
CA GLU A 219 -14.28 -3.65 10.91
C GLU A 219 -14.13 -3.12 9.47
N PHE A 220 -14.98 -3.62 8.57
CA PHE A 220 -15.13 -3.05 7.24
C PHE A 220 -15.63 -1.61 7.40
N GLN A 221 -14.80 -0.64 7.03
CA GLN A 221 -15.22 0.75 7.02
C GLN A 221 -16.22 0.95 5.88
N LYS A 222 -17.33 1.62 6.18
CA LYS A 222 -18.28 2.07 5.15
C LYS A 222 -17.52 2.97 4.17
N LEU A 223 -17.73 2.76 2.87
CA LEU A 223 -17.13 3.62 1.84
C LEU A 223 -17.52 5.07 2.10
N ALA A 224 -16.53 5.95 2.08
CA ALA A 224 -16.76 7.38 2.22
C ALA A 224 -17.42 7.92 0.94
N THR A 225 -18.38 8.82 1.10
CA THR A 225 -18.97 9.58 -0.01
C THR A 225 -18.48 11.03 0.06
N ILE A 226 -18.22 11.60 -1.11
CA ILE A 226 -17.82 13.00 -1.26
C ILE A 226 -18.73 13.67 -2.28
N ASP A 227 -19.35 14.76 -1.87
CA ASP A 227 -20.15 15.60 -2.74
C ASP A 227 -19.24 16.47 -3.63
N LEU A 228 -19.50 16.41 -4.93
CA LEU A 228 -18.76 17.12 -5.95
C LEU A 228 -19.70 17.99 -6.77
N HIS A 229 -19.61 19.30 -6.59
CA HIS A 229 -20.40 20.27 -7.36
C HIS A 229 -19.70 20.70 -8.66
N HIS A 230 -20.44 20.73 -9.77
CA HIS A 230 -19.94 21.19 -11.07
C HIS A 230 -19.42 22.62 -11.03
N LYS A 231 -20.09 23.48 -10.26
CA LYS A 231 -19.68 24.87 -10.04
C LYS A 231 -18.24 24.96 -9.50
N THR A 232 -17.92 24.18 -8.47
CA THR A 232 -16.59 24.16 -7.85
C THR A 232 -15.52 23.66 -8.82
N ILE A 233 -15.84 22.64 -9.64
CA ILE A 233 -14.92 22.16 -10.70
C ILE A 233 -14.53 23.32 -11.62
N ASN A 234 -15.51 24.10 -12.08
CA ASN A 234 -15.28 25.21 -13.00
C ASN A 234 -14.53 26.38 -12.36
N GLU A 235 -14.79 26.66 -11.08
CA GLU A 235 -14.09 27.72 -10.33
C GLU A 235 -12.62 27.38 -10.12
N ILE A 236 -12.31 26.11 -9.82
CA ILE A 236 -10.94 25.68 -9.48
C ILE A 236 -10.11 25.39 -10.73
N LEU A 237 -10.63 24.61 -11.68
CA LEU A 237 -9.88 24.23 -12.88
C LEU A 237 -9.94 25.30 -13.97
N GLY A 238 -10.99 26.12 -13.95
CA GLY A 238 -11.20 27.14 -14.96
C GLY A 238 -11.58 26.56 -16.32
N PRO A 239 -11.51 27.39 -17.37
CA PRO A 239 -11.95 27.02 -18.70
C PRO A 239 -10.87 26.27 -19.49
N ILE A 240 -11.34 25.43 -20.39
CA ILE A 240 -10.52 24.59 -21.26
C ILE A 240 -10.27 25.27 -22.61
N LYS A 241 -9.18 24.87 -23.28
CA LYS A 241 -8.82 25.33 -24.62
C LYS A 241 -9.93 24.94 -25.61
N GLY A 242 -10.27 25.86 -26.50
CA GLY A 242 -11.26 25.66 -27.56
C GLY A 242 -10.87 26.38 -28.84
N TYR A 243 -11.38 25.91 -29.98
CA TYR A 243 -11.07 26.47 -31.31
C TYR A 243 -11.71 27.84 -31.57
N ALA A 244 -12.76 28.22 -30.85
CA ALA A 244 -13.48 29.48 -31.06
C ALA A 244 -13.05 30.55 -30.06
N LYS A 245 -12.43 31.63 -30.55
CA LYS A 245 -11.89 32.76 -29.77
C LYS A 245 -12.91 33.53 -28.91
N SER A 246 -14.21 33.21 -28.96
CA SER A 246 -15.28 34.06 -28.42
C SER A 246 -16.03 33.52 -27.19
N LYS A 247 -15.93 32.23 -26.83
CA LYS A 247 -16.62 31.69 -25.63
C LYS A 247 -15.71 30.78 -24.83
N SER A 248 -15.62 31.07 -23.53
CA SER A 248 -14.93 30.19 -22.57
C SER A 248 -15.68 28.87 -22.49
N LYS A 249 -15.01 27.75 -22.82
CA LYS A 249 -15.55 26.41 -22.65
C LYS A 249 -15.09 25.86 -21.31
N TYR A 250 -15.92 25.08 -20.62
CA TYR A 250 -15.58 24.40 -19.39
C TYR A 250 -15.74 22.89 -19.55
N ILE A 251 -15.25 22.13 -18.58
CA ILE A 251 -15.48 20.68 -18.52
C ILE A 251 -16.99 20.44 -18.37
N THR A 252 -17.59 19.63 -19.23
CA THR A 252 -19.02 19.35 -19.17
C THR A 252 -19.31 18.24 -18.15
N PRO A 253 -20.53 18.16 -17.59
CA PRO A 253 -20.93 17.07 -16.70
C PRO A 253 -20.68 15.66 -17.29
N ALA A 254 -20.93 15.49 -18.59
CA ALA A 254 -20.64 14.24 -19.29
C ALA A 254 -19.14 13.87 -19.30
N MET A 255 -18.24 14.86 -19.40
CA MET A 255 -16.80 14.62 -19.29
C MET A 255 -16.40 14.22 -17.88
N VAL A 256 -16.95 14.89 -16.86
CA VAL A 256 -16.72 14.55 -15.44
C VAL A 256 -17.11 13.09 -15.18
N ASN A 257 -18.31 12.69 -15.58
CA ASN A 257 -18.80 11.33 -15.38
C ASN A 257 -17.90 10.28 -16.06
N ASN A 258 -17.44 10.56 -17.28
CA ASN A 258 -16.46 9.69 -17.97
C ASN A 258 -15.15 9.55 -17.20
N TYR A 259 -14.61 10.66 -16.66
CA TYR A 259 -13.38 10.62 -15.88
C TYR A 259 -13.55 9.80 -14.58
N LEU A 260 -14.64 10.01 -13.84
CA LEU A 260 -14.96 9.24 -12.63
C LEU A 260 -15.09 7.74 -12.94
N MET A 261 -15.82 7.38 -14.01
CA MET A 261 -15.94 5.99 -14.47
C MET A 261 -14.59 5.35 -14.83
N ARG A 262 -13.71 6.08 -15.53
CA ARG A 262 -12.36 5.58 -15.88
C ARG A 262 -11.48 5.33 -14.66
N LEU A 263 -11.68 6.09 -13.58
CA LEU A 263 -11.03 5.89 -12.29
C LEU A 263 -11.70 4.82 -11.43
N LYS A 264 -12.83 4.27 -11.89
CA LYS A 264 -13.68 3.32 -11.17
C LYS A 264 -14.27 3.91 -9.89
N PHE A 265 -14.61 5.20 -9.91
CA PHE A 265 -15.40 5.82 -8.85
C PHE A 265 -16.88 5.67 -9.20
N ASN A 266 -17.57 4.88 -8.38
CA ASN A 266 -19.03 4.84 -8.42
C ASN A 266 -19.56 6.22 -8.04
N ASN A 267 -20.58 6.67 -8.77
CA ASN A 267 -21.18 7.96 -8.51
C ASN A 267 -22.64 7.98 -8.95
N THR A 268 -23.42 8.82 -8.28
CA THR A 268 -24.75 9.24 -8.70
C THR A 268 -24.69 10.70 -9.10
N PHE A 269 -25.42 11.09 -10.15
CA PHE A 269 -25.44 12.47 -10.64
C PHE A 269 -26.86 13.04 -10.54
N ASP A 270 -26.97 14.20 -9.92
CA ASP A 270 -28.19 15.00 -9.85
C ASP A 270 -28.13 16.11 -10.92
N ASP A 271 -28.95 15.98 -11.96
CA ASP A 271 -29.08 16.96 -13.04
C ASP A 271 -29.63 18.32 -12.57
N SER A 272 -30.43 18.34 -11.49
CA SER A 272 -31.07 19.55 -10.98
C SER A 272 -30.10 20.44 -10.21
N GLU A 273 -29.21 19.83 -9.41
CA GLU A 273 -28.19 20.53 -8.63
C GLU A 273 -26.81 20.60 -9.32
N LEU A 274 -26.63 19.85 -10.42
CA LEU A 274 -25.35 19.63 -11.09
C LEU A 274 -24.26 19.16 -10.10
N MET A 275 -24.59 18.10 -9.36
CA MET A 275 -23.79 17.56 -8.27
C MET A 275 -23.64 16.04 -8.39
N TRP A 276 -22.45 15.55 -8.04
CA TRP A 276 -22.17 14.12 -7.93
C TRP A 276 -21.98 13.73 -6.47
N GLU A 277 -22.64 12.67 -6.03
CA GLU A 277 -22.23 11.95 -4.83
C GLU A 277 -21.28 10.83 -5.27
N VAL A 278 -20.00 10.94 -4.90
CA VAL A 278 -18.95 10.04 -5.36
C VAL A 278 -18.54 9.10 -4.23
N GLU A 279 -18.69 7.79 -4.43
CA GLU A 279 -18.19 6.77 -3.52
C GLU A 279 -16.68 6.57 -3.74
N ILE A 280 -15.88 6.80 -2.70
CA ILE A 280 -14.44 6.66 -2.75
C ILE A 280 -14.05 5.20 -2.45
N PRO A 281 -13.36 4.50 -3.38
CA PRO A 281 -12.85 3.17 -3.11
C PRO A 281 -11.90 3.20 -1.90
N ASN A 282 -11.99 2.19 -1.03
CA ASN A 282 -11.11 2.09 0.14
C ASN A 282 -9.61 2.17 -0.22
N SER A 283 -9.21 1.65 -1.37
CA SER A 283 -7.83 1.74 -1.90
C SER A 283 -7.32 3.17 -2.15
N ARG A 284 -8.21 4.15 -2.27
CA ARG A 284 -7.93 5.60 -2.46
C ARG A 284 -8.40 6.47 -1.29
N SER A 285 -8.82 5.86 -0.18
CA SER A 285 -9.40 6.58 0.97
C SER A 285 -8.39 7.45 1.74
N ASP A 286 -7.09 7.26 1.55
CA ASP A 286 -6.05 8.06 2.22
C ASP A 286 -5.69 9.33 1.43
N ASP A 287 -5.80 9.30 0.10
CA ASP A 287 -5.44 10.42 -0.78
C ASP A 287 -6.66 11.20 -1.28
N ILE A 288 -7.85 10.58 -1.33
CA ILE A 288 -9.10 11.23 -1.73
C ILE A 288 -10.01 11.35 -0.50
N THR A 289 -9.96 12.52 0.13
CA THR A 289 -10.67 12.81 1.38
C THR A 289 -11.58 14.03 1.28
N ARG A 290 -11.39 14.85 0.26
CA ARG A 290 -12.08 16.12 0.05
C ARG A 290 -12.48 16.27 -1.41
N GLN A 291 -13.45 17.15 -1.64
CA GLN A 291 -13.89 17.53 -2.98
C GLN A 291 -12.73 17.97 -3.89
N ILE A 292 -11.74 18.69 -3.35
CA ILE A 292 -10.58 19.17 -4.12
C ILE A 292 -9.74 18.02 -4.70
N ASP A 293 -9.67 16.87 -4.00
CA ASP A 293 -8.88 15.72 -4.43
C ASP A 293 -9.53 15.08 -5.68
N LEU A 294 -10.86 15.01 -5.73
CA LEU A 294 -11.59 14.60 -6.94
C LEU A 294 -11.41 15.59 -8.10
N ILE A 295 -11.37 16.90 -7.80
CA ILE A 295 -11.14 17.94 -8.81
C ILE A 295 -9.72 17.81 -9.40
N GLU A 296 -8.73 17.48 -8.58
CA GLU A 296 -7.36 17.18 -9.05
C GLU A 296 -7.35 15.97 -9.97
N GLU A 297 -8.02 14.87 -9.62
CA GLU A 297 -8.13 13.68 -10.48
C GLU A 297 -8.79 13.98 -11.84
N ILE A 298 -9.83 14.83 -11.84
CA ILE A 298 -10.49 15.31 -13.07
C ILE A 298 -9.51 16.15 -13.90
N GLY A 299 -8.82 17.10 -13.28
CA GLY A 299 -7.81 17.93 -13.94
C GLY A 299 -6.67 17.10 -14.54
N ARG A 300 -6.20 16.09 -13.80
CA ARG A 300 -5.14 15.16 -14.20
C ARG A 300 -5.57 14.31 -15.39
N LEU A 301 -6.78 13.76 -15.39
CA LEU A 301 -7.29 12.98 -16.53
C LEU A 301 -7.66 13.83 -17.75
N HIS A 302 -8.12 15.07 -17.54
CA HIS A 302 -8.30 16.02 -18.62
C HIS A 302 -6.95 16.43 -19.23
N GLY A 303 -5.91 16.49 -18.41
CA GLY A 303 -4.57 16.94 -18.74
C GLY A 303 -4.44 18.45 -18.53
N PHE A 304 -3.57 18.87 -17.60
CA PHE A 304 -3.42 20.28 -17.22
C PHE A 304 -3.07 21.21 -18.40
N ASN A 305 -2.40 20.68 -19.42
CA ASN A 305 -2.08 21.41 -20.65
C ASN A 305 -3.30 21.80 -21.48
N ASN A 306 -4.48 21.24 -21.21
CA ASN A 306 -5.71 21.53 -21.95
C ASN A 306 -6.53 22.67 -21.32
N PHE A 307 -6.11 23.21 -20.18
CA PHE A 307 -6.73 24.40 -19.59
C PHE A 307 -6.16 25.69 -20.19
N LEU A 308 -6.97 26.75 -20.18
CA LEU A 308 -6.55 28.08 -20.60
C LEU A 308 -5.75 28.74 -19.49
N THR A 309 -4.53 29.16 -19.81
CA THR A 309 -3.73 30.02 -18.93
C THR A 309 -4.38 31.40 -18.86
N ARG A 310 -4.64 31.88 -17.64
CA ARG A 310 -5.19 33.22 -17.38
C ARG A 310 -4.39 33.88 -16.28
N LEU A 311 -4.20 35.19 -16.41
CA LEU A 311 -3.71 35.99 -15.31
C LEU A 311 -4.87 36.28 -14.35
N PRO A 312 -4.64 36.25 -13.03
CA PRO A 312 -5.66 36.65 -12.07
C PRO A 312 -6.00 38.13 -12.28
N ASN A 313 -7.25 38.51 -11.99
CA ASN A 313 -7.64 39.91 -12.02
C ASN A 313 -6.94 40.67 -10.89
N ILE A 314 -6.01 41.55 -11.26
CA ILE A 314 -5.29 42.41 -10.31
C ILE A 314 -6.23 43.55 -9.91
N LYS A 315 -6.73 43.52 -8.65
CA LYS A 315 -7.58 44.59 -8.11
C LYS A 315 -6.79 45.82 -7.67
N LYS A 316 -5.55 45.64 -7.25
CA LYS A 316 -4.67 46.71 -6.75
C LYS A 316 -3.25 46.44 -7.21
N VAL A 317 -2.63 47.45 -7.82
CA VAL A 317 -1.21 47.40 -8.19
C VAL A 317 -0.38 47.72 -6.95
N GLY A 318 0.63 46.88 -6.68
CA GLY A 318 1.59 47.13 -5.60
C GLY A 318 2.52 48.29 -5.96
N ILE A 319 2.75 49.20 -5.00
CA ILE A 319 3.73 50.28 -5.14
C ILE A 319 5.00 49.84 -4.42
N GLN A 320 6.17 50.24 -4.93
CA GLN A 320 7.44 49.95 -4.29
C GLN A 320 7.57 50.73 -2.98
N ASP A 321 7.96 50.04 -1.91
CA ASP A 321 8.29 50.65 -0.63
C ASP A 321 9.50 51.60 -0.76
N GLU A 322 9.48 52.72 -0.03
CA GLU A 322 10.54 53.73 -0.09
C GLU A 322 11.92 53.16 0.26
N SER A 323 12.00 52.24 1.22
CA SER A 323 13.28 51.61 1.59
C SER A 323 13.85 50.80 0.43
N TYR A 324 12.99 50.14 -0.35
CA TYR A 324 13.41 49.41 -1.54
C TYR A 324 13.86 50.36 -2.65
N GLN A 325 13.15 51.47 -2.85
CA GLN A 325 13.54 52.49 -3.84
C GLN A 325 14.92 53.07 -3.51
N ILE A 326 15.18 53.39 -2.23
CA ILE A 326 16.46 53.91 -1.76
C ILE A 326 17.58 52.87 -1.97
N ARG A 327 17.37 51.62 -1.53
CA ARG A 327 18.35 50.54 -1.75
C ARG A 327 18.66 50.36 -3.23
N LYS A 328 17.63 50.28 -4.08
CA LYS A 328 17.80 50.14 -5.53
C LYS A 328 18.61 51.28 -6.13
N LYS A 329 18.32 52.53 -5.72
CA LYS A 329 19.07 53.71 -6.16
C LYS A 329 20.54 53.65 -5.72
N LEU A 330 20.80 53.32 -4.46
CA LEU A 330 22.16 53.15 -3.94
C LEU A 330 22.91 52.05 -4.68
N THR A 331 22.31 50.89 -4.89
CA THR A 331 22.92 49.80 -5.66
C THR A 331 23.25 50.24 -7.09
N SER A 332 22.33 50.92 -7.77
CA SER A 332 22.61 51.45 -9.12
C SER A 332 23.74 52.47 -9.13
N CYS A 333 23.82 53.35 -8.11
CA CYS A 333 24.92 54.30 -7.98
C CYS A 333 26.26 53.61 -7.76
N LEU A 334 26.31 52.58 -6.90
CA LEU A 334 27.53 51.82 -6.63
C LEU A 334 28.02 51.06 -7.88
N LEU A 335 27.11 50.35 -8.55
CA LEU A 335 27.43 49.64 -9.80
C LEU A 335 27.97 50.60 -10.88
N ASN A 336 27.39 51.79 -11.01
CA ASN A 336 27.87 52.81 -11.96
C ASN A 336 29.22 53.41 -11.58
N ALA A 337 29.56 53.38 -10.29
CA ALA A 337 30.86 53.78 -9.78
C ALA A 337 31.88 52.63 -9.76
N TRP A 338 31.55 51.48 -10.37
CA TRP A 338 32.38 50.27 -10.42
C TRP A 338 32.68 49.65 -9.05
N PHE A 339 31.77 49.83 -8.09
CA PHE A 339 31.79 49.17 -6.79
C PHE A 339 30.78 48.02 -6.70
#